data_AF-A0A534AB20-F1
#
_entry.id   AF-A0A534AB20-F1
#
_cell.length_a   1.000
_cell.length_b   1.000
_cell.length_c   1.000
_cell.angle_alpha   90.00
_cell.angle_beta   90.00
_cell.angle_gamma   90.00
#
_symmetry.space_group_name_H-M   'P 1'
#
loop_
_entity.id
_entity.type
_entity.pdbx_description
1 polymer ?
#
loop_
_entity_poly.entity_id
_entity_poly.type
_entity_poly.pdbx_seq_one_letter_code
_entity_poly.pdbx_strand_id
1 'polypeptide(L)'
;MFNESAQRYTAGEELANSLTHALGIVLSLCGAIALLFAARASAAPHALASCAIYALTLLLLYTASTLYHSRAWPDAKTLLQALDHIAIFLLIAGTYTPFVLITLRGAWGWSLFAITWTLALLGVIFELTTLRRFRRVQIAVPAKVFYAQLKPEYRDAFAIDKEDMQAGEAMQPQAAAPRPAG
;
A
#
# COMPACT_ATOMS: atom_id res chain seq x y z
N MET A 1 -3.78 35.79 0.31
CA MET A 1 -3.13 35.55 -0.99
C MET A 1 -2.00 34.55 -0.77
N PHE A 2 -2.33 33.25 -0.72
CA PHE A 2 -1.34 32.18 -0.83
C PHE A 2 -1.68 31.42 -2.11
N ASN A 3 -1.06 31.87 -3.20
CA ASN A 3 -1.08 31.19 -4.48
C ASN A 3 0.00 30.11 -4.40
N GLU A 4 -0.35 28.93 -3.89
CA GLU A 4 0.54 27.78 -4.05
C GLU A 4 0.49 27.34 -5.50
N SER A 5 1.57 27.69 -6.19
CA SER A 5 1.88 27.30 -7.55
C SER A 5 1.68 25.80 -7.76
N ALA A 6 0.70 25.43 -8.58
CA ALA A 6 0.71 24.17 -9.29
C ALA A 6 1.97 24.14 -10.18
N GLN A 7 3.08 23.65 -9.63
CA GLN A 7 4.35 23.46 -10.33
C GLN A 7 4.10 22.46 -11.47
N ARG A 8 3.87 23.00 -12.67
CA ARG A 8 3.82 22.22 -13.91
C ARG A 8 5.25 21.84 -14.25
N TYR A 9 5.66 20.63 -13.87
CA TYR A 9 6.91 20.03 -14.32
C TYR A 9 7.04 20.15 -15.84
N THR A 10 8.22 20.50 -16.30
CA THR A 10 8.54 20.54 -17.72
C THR A 10 8.54 19.13 -18.30
N ALA A 11 8.32 18.98 -19.61
CA ALA A 11 8.34 17.67 -20.27
C ALA A 11 9.67 16.92 -20.07
N GLY A 12 10.77 17.66 -19.88
CA GLY A 12 12.08 17.10 -19.55
C GLY A 12 12.16 16.52 -18.13
N GLU A 13 11.55 17.18 -17.14
CA GLU A 13 11.48 16.68 -15.76
C GLU A 13 10.59 15.43 -15.66
N GLU A 14 9.46 15.40 -16.36
CA GLU A 14 8.60 14.20 -16.42
C GLU A 14 9.32 13.01 -17.08
N LEU A 15 10.12 13.25 -18.13
CA LEU A 15 10.91 12.22 -18.81
C LEU A 15 12.05 11.71 -17.93
N ALA A 16 12.77 12.60 -17.26
CA ALA A 16 13.85 12.24 -16.34
C ALA A 16 13.31 11.41 -15.16
N ASN A 17 12.16 11.78 -14.60
CA ASN A 17 11.53 11.03 -13.52
C ASN A 17 11.10 9.63 -14.00
N SER A 18 10.52 9.53 -15.19
CA SER A 18 10.11 8.24 -15.77
C SER A 18 11.31 7.32 -16.07
N LEU A 19 12.41 7.87 -16.58
CA LEU A 19 13.63 7.13 -16.90
C LEU A 19 14.36 6.64 -15.64
N THR A 20 14.45 7.47 -14.61
CA THR A 20 15.09 7.09 -13.34
C THR A 20 14.33 5.95 -12.65
N HIS A 21 12.99 5.98 -12.70
CA HIS A 21 12.17 4.88 -12.18
C HIS A 21 12.28 3.60 -13.01
N ALA A 22 12.23 3.69 -14.34
CA ALA A 22 12.37 2.53 -15.21
C ALA A 22 13.76 1.87 -15.07
N LEU A 23 14.82 2.68 -15.01
CA LEU A 23 16.17 2.21 -14.75
C LEU A 23 16.29 1.58 -13.36
N GLY A 24 15.64 2.19 -12.35
CA GLY A 24 15.55 1.65 -11.00
C GLY A 24 14.96 0.24 -10.94
N ILE A 25 13.88 -0.04 -11.69
CA ILE A 25 13.31 -1.39 -11.80
C ILE A 25 14.34 -2.38 -12.35
N VAL A 26 14.96 -2.06 -13.50
CA VAL A 26 15.91 -2.96 -14.15
C VAL A 26 17.11 -3.25 -13.26
N LEU A 27 17.69 -2.21 -12.65
CA LEU A 27 18.82 -2.36 -11.74
C LEU A 27 18.43 -3.15 -10.48
N SER A 28 17.23 -2.93 -9.93
CA SER A 28 16.75 -3.69 -8.77
C SER A 28 16.57 -5.17 -9.08
N LEU A 29 16.07 -5.51 -10.27
CA LEU A 29 15.90 -6.91 -10.70
C LEU A 29 17.26 -7.59 -10.90
N CYS A 30 18.17 -6.95 -11.62
CA CYS A 30 19.53 -7.47 -11.82
C CYS A 30 20.27 -7.65 -10.48
N GLY A 31 20.20 -6.64 -9.61
CA GLY A 31 20.80 -6.68 -8.27
C GLY A 31 20.18 -7.76 -7.38
N ALA A 32 18.86 -7.91 -7.38
CA ALA A 32 18.15 -8.97 -6.65
C ALA A 32 18.61 -10.36 -7.09
N ILE A 33 18.67 -10.61 -8.40
CA ILE A 33 19.12 -11.89 -8.96
C ILE A 33 20.57 -12.17 -8.53
N ALA A 34 21.49 -11.22 -8.78
CA ALA A 34 22.90 -11.37 -8.43
C ALA A 34 23.11 -11.63 -6.93
N LEU A 35 22.40 -10.89 -6.08
CA LEU A 35 22.49 -11.03 -4.62
C LEU A 35 21.96 -12.39 -4.15
N LEU A 36 20.85 -12.87 -4.70
CA LEU A 36 20.27 -14.18 -4.35
C LEU A 36 21.17 -15.34 -4.78
N PHE A 37 21.79 -15.25 -5.96
CA PHE A 37 22.79 -16.22 -6.41
C PHE A 37 24.01 -16.25 -5.47
N ALA A 38 24.54 -15.08 -5.10
CA ALA A 38 25.65 -14.98 -4.16
C ALA A 38 25.29 -15.51 -2.76
N ALA A 39 24.09 -15.18 -2.25
CA ALA A 39 23.62 -15.64 -0.96
C ALA A 39 23.43 -17.17 -0.95
N ARG A 40 22.96 -17.77 -2.05
CA ARG A 40 22.80 -19.22 -2.16
C ARG A 40 24.12 -19.97 -2.07
N ALA A 41 25.23 -19.38 -2.55
CA ALA A 41 26.56 -19.97 -2.45
C ALA A 41 27.05 -20.12 -1.00
N SER A 42 26.53 -19.32 -0.06
CA SER A 42 26.92 -19.39 1.36
C SER A 42 26.35 -20.60 2.12
N ALA A 43 25.38 -21.34 1.54
CA ALA A 43 24.63 -22.43 2.17
C ALA A 43 23.96 -22.08 3.52
N ALA A 44 23.91 -20.79 3.89
CA ALA A 44 23.32 -20.31 5.13
C ALA A 44 21.85 -19.88 4.92
N PRO A 45 20.86 -20.54 5.55
CA PRO A 45 19.44 -20.23 5.33
C PRO A 45 19.08 -18.78 5.70
N HIS A 46 19.68 -18.26 6.78
CA HIS A 46 19.46 -16.89 7.25
C HIS A 46 20.02 -15.85 6.27
N ALA A 47 21.16 -16.13 5.63
CA ALA A 47 21.73 -15.24 4.61
C ALA A 47 20.80 -15.15 3.40
N LEU A 48 20.33 -16.28 2.89
CA LEU A 48 19.38 -16.31 1.78
C LEU A 48 18.07 -15.59 2.10
N ALA A 49 17.48 -15.85 3.28
CA ALA A 49 16.24 -15.20 3.70
C ALA A 49 16.42 -13.67 3.84
N SER A 50 17.50 -13.24 4.46
CA SER A 50 17.78 -11.81 4.67
C SER A 50 18.00 -11.04 3.36
N CYS A 51 18.75 -11.62 2.41
CA CYS A 51 18.94 -11.08 1.07
C CYS A 51 17.64 -11.08 0.26
N ALA A 52 16.80 -12.10 0.40
CA ALA A 52 15.49 -12.16 -0.27
C ALA A 52 14.55 -11.07 0.23
N ILE A 53 14.54 -10.80 1.53
CA ILE A 53 13.76 -9.69 2.12
C ILE A 53 14.22 -8.35 1.52
N TYR A 54 15.54 -8.08 1.53
CA TYR A 54 16.07 -6.86 0.92
C TYR A 54 15.67 -6.72 -0.56
N ALA A 55 15.91 -7.77 -1.35
CA ALA A 55 15.58 -7.80 -2.77
C ALA A 55 14.08 -7.53 -3.02
N LEU A 56 13.19 -8.17 -2.25
CA LEU A 56 11.75 -7.99 -2.38
C LEU A 56 11.32 -6.57 -2.05
N THR A 57 11.84 -5.98 -0.97
CA THR A 57 11.49 -4.61 -0.59
C THR A 57 12.00 -3.58 -1.60
N LEU A 58 13.16 -3.82 -2.22
CA LEU A 58 13.72 -2.96 -3.27
C LEU A 58 12.88 -3.03 -4.55
N LEU A 59 12.51 -4.24 -4.99
CA LEU A 59 11.62 -4.44 -6.13
C LEU A 59 10.25 -3.80 -5.88
N LEU A 60 9.70 -3.95 -4.67
CA LEU A 60 8.43 -3.34 -4.29
C LEU A 60 8.49 -1.83 -4.39
N LEU A 61 9.55 -1.18 -3.89
CA LEU A 61 9.72 0.27 -3.98
C LEU A 61 9.72 0.75 -5.43
N TYR A 62 10.62 0.22 -6.26
CA TYR A 62 10.73 0.69 -7.63
C TYR A 62 9.48 0.40 -8.45
N THR A 63 8.80 -0.71 -8.17
CA THR A 63 7.53 -1.05 -8.82
C THR A 63 6.42 -0.09 -8.38
N ALA A 64 6.26 0.15 -7.08
CA ALA A 64 5.24 1.05 -6.55
C ALA A 64 5.44 2.48 -7.05
N SER A 65 6.68 2.98 -7.02
CA SER A 65 7.04 4.30 -7.49
C SER A 65 6.78 4.48 -8.99
N THR A 66 7.09 3.46 -9.80
CA THR A 66 6.84 3.49 -11.24
C THR A 66 5.35 3.48 -11.55
N LEU A 67 4.57 2.65 -10.84
CA LEU A 67 3.13 2.60 -11.00
C LEU A 67 2.48 3.93 -10.59
N TYR A 68 2.90 4.53 -9.47
CA TYR A 68 2.36 5.80 -8.99
C TYR A 68 2.59 6.96 -9.97
N HIS A 69 3.78 7.03 -10.58
CA HIS A 69 4.10 8.06 -11.57
C HIS A 69 3.58 7.75 -12.98
N SER A 70 3.10 6.53 -13.23
CA SER A 70 2.47 6.17 -14.50
C SER A 70 1.12 6.88 -14.68
N ARG A 71 0.88 7.41 -15.89
CA ARG A 71 -0.41 8.01 -16.28
C ARG A 71 -1.53 6.97 -16.51
N ALA A 72 -1.23 5.67 -16.43
CA ALA A 72 -2.16 4.61 -16.84
C ALA A 72 -3.34 4.36 -15.86
N TRP A 73 -3.24 4.79 -14.60
CA TRP A 73 -4.22 4.42 -13.57
C TRP A 73 -4.67 5.60 -12.69
N PRO A 74 -5.42 6.57 -13.24
CA PRO A 74 -5.88 7.74 -12.49
C PRO A 74 -6.75 7.37 -11.27
N ASP A 75 -7.62 6.36 -11.40
CA ASP A 75 -8.52 5.92 -10.31
C ASP A 75 -7.77 5.24 -9.15
N ALA A 76 -6.59 4.68 -9.41
CA ALA A 76 -5.76 4.03 -8.40
C ALA A 76 -4.70 4.94 -7.81
N LYS A 77 -4.60 6.21 -8.23
CA LYS A 77 -3.47 7.08 -7.90
C LYS A 77 -3.26 7.28 -6.40
N THR A 78 -4.34 7.45 -5.64
CA THR A 78 -4.26 7.57 -4.16
C THR A 78 -3.80 6.26 -3.49
N LEU A 79 -4.17 5.10 -4.04
CA LEU A 79 -3.68 3.81 -3.54
C LEU A 79 -2.20 3.61 -3.87
N LEU A 80 -1.80 3.94 -5.09
CA LEU A 80 -0.41 3.83 -5.56
C LEU A 80 0.52 4.78 -4.79
N GLN A 81 0.05 5.98 -4.43
CA GLN A 81 0.78 6.91 -3.57
C GLN A 81 1.08 6.31 -2.19
N ALA A 82 0.05 5.71 -1.56
CA ALA A 82 0.23 5.07 -0.26
C ALA A 82 1.13 3.83 -0.35
N LEU A 83 1.04 3.05 -1.44
CA LEU A 83 1.95 1.92 -1.67
C LEU A 83 3.41 2.38 -1.82
N ASP A 84 3.65 3.51 -2.49
CA ASP A 84 4.98 4.09 -2.64
C ASP A 84 5.57 4.51 -1.28
N HIS A 85 4.79 5.19 -0.44
CA HIS A 85 5.19 5.53 0.93
C HIS A 85 5.46 4.28 1.80
N ILE A 86 4.57 3.29 1.75
CA ILE A 86 4.73 2.01 2.46
C ILE A 86 6.02 1.31 2.01
N ALA A 87 6.30 1.32 0.71
CA ALA A 87 7.46 0.65 0.16
C ALA A 87 8.79 1.29 0.64
N ILE A 88 8.83 2.60 0.85
CA ILE A 88 10.00 3.27 1.45
C ILE A 88 10.24 2.77 2.87
N PHE A 89 9.20 2.71 3.72
CA PHE A 89 9.34 2.20 5.08
C PHE A 89 9.83 0.75 5.11
N LEU A 90 9.28 -0.10 4.22
CA LEU A 90 9.70 -1.49 4.10
C LEU A 90 11.14 -1.62 3.58
N LEU A 91 11.56 -0.80 2.61
CA LEU A 91 12.94 -0.83 2.10
C LEU A 91 13.95 -0.42 3.17
N ILE A 92 13.62 0.56 4.01
CA ILE A 92 14.50 0.94 5.12
C ILE A 92 14.73 -0.28 6.02
N ALA A 93 13.70 -0.99 6.47
CA ALA A 93 13.89 -2.22 7.25
C ALA A 93 14.59 -3.34 6.45
N GLY A 94 14.26 -3.47 5.17
CA GLY A 94 14.84 -4.46 4.26
C GLY A 94 16.35 -4.30 4.07
N THR A 95 16.86 -3.07 3.93
CA THR A 95 18.31 -2.78 3.77
C THR A 95 19.12 -3.16 5.01
N TYR A 96 18.57 -2.97 6.21
CA TYR A 96 19.23 -3.37 7.45
C TYR A 96 19.20 -4.88 7.70
N THR A 97 18.22 -5.59 7.16
CA THR A 97 18.01 -7.03 7.40
C THR A 97 19.25 -7.89 7.11
N PRO A 98 19.88 -7.88 5.91
CA PRO A 98 21.09 -8.66 5.66
C PRO A 98 22.27 -8.22 6.54
N PHE A 99 22.42 -6.92 6.79
CA PHE A 99 23.49 -6.39 7.65
C PHE A 99 23.39 -6.93 9.09
N VAL A 100 22.21 -6.88 9.71
CA VAL A 100 22.04 -7.30 11.10
C VAL A 100 22.03 -8.83 11.27
N LEU A 101 21.52 -9.57 10.29
CA LEU A 101 21.42 -11.04 10.35
C LEU A 101 22.68 -11.77 9.89
N ILE A 102 23.48 -11.18 8.98
CA ILE A 102 24.71 -11.80 8.47
C ILE A 102 25.94 -11.26 9.22
N THR A 103 26.07 -9.93 9.33
CA THR A 103 27.30 -9.29 9.83
C THR A 103 27.33 -9.17 11.35
N LEU A 104 26.30 -8.58 11.95
CA LEU A 104 26.32 -8.22 13.37
C LEU A 104 26.06 -9.44 14.26
N ARG A 105 24.98 -10.19 13.97
CA ARG A 105 24.52 -11.37 14.71
C ARG A 105 24.32 -11.09 16.22
N GLY A 106 23.86 -12.10 16.97
CA GLY A 106 23.67 -12.00 18.42
C GLY A 106 22.63 -10.97 18.87
N ALA A 107 22.65 -10.60 20.15
CA ALA A 107 21.64 -9.73 20.77
C ALA A 107 21.55 -8.34 20.11
N TRP A 108 22.69 -7.77 19.69
CA TRP A 108 22.73 -6.49 19.01
C TRP A 108 22.07 -6.52 17.63
N GLY A 109 22.33 -7.56 16.83
CA GLY A 109 21.69 -7.75 15.53
C GLY A 109 20.17 -7.88 15.67
N TRP A 110 19.70 -8.71 16.60
CA TRP A 110 18.27 -8.88 16.87
C TRP A 110 17.59 -7.62 17.42
N SER A 111 18.29 -6.84 18.24
CA SER A 111 17.75 -5.57 18.77
C SER A 111 17.55 -4.55 17.65
N LEU A 112 18.55 -4.36 16.78
CA LEU A 112 18.43 -3.46 15.63
C LEU A 112 17.38 -3.96 14.63
N PHE A 113 17.31 -5.26 14.38
CA PHE A 113 16.27 -5.87 13.55
C PHE A 113 14.87 -5.53 14.10
N ALA A 114 14.66 -5.72 15.40
CA ALA A 114 13.37 -5.43 16.03
C ALA A 114 13.02 -3.94 15.93
N ILE A 115 13.99 -3.04 16.17
CA ILE A 115 13.78 -1.59 16.09
C ILE A 115 13.40 -1.19 14.67
N THR A 116 14.18 -1.56 13.65
CA THR A 116 13.94 -1.13 12.27
C THR A 116 12.61 -1.66 11.74
N TRP A 117 12.27 -2.92 12.03
CA TRP A 117 10.98 -3.50 11.63
C TRP A 117 9.80 -2.91 12.40
N THR A 118 9.96 -2.58 13.68
CA THR A 118 8.92 -1.91 14.45
C THR A 118 8.63 -0.52 13.88
N LEU A 119 9.68 0.27 13.58
CA LEU A 119 9.52 1.59 12.96
C LEU A 119 8.87 1.48 11.57
N ALA A 120 9.27 0.51 10.76
CA ALA A 120 8.66 0.28 9.46
C ALA A 120 7.17 -0.06 9.59
N LEU A 121 6.81 -0.98 10.48
CA LEU A 121 5.40 -1.34 10.73
C LEU A 121 4.57 -0.17 11.24
N LEU A 122 5.13 0.67 12.13
CA LEU A 122 4.47 1.89 12.58
C LEU A 122 4.21 2.86 11.42
N GLY A 123 5.20 3.05 10.54
CA GLY A 123 5.05 3.85 9.32
C GLY A 123 3.94 3.32 8.41
N VAL A 124 3.89 2.00 8.19
CA VAL A 124 2.83 1.36 7.40
C VAL A 124 1.45 1.55 8.03
N ILE A 125 1.32 1.38 9.35
CA ILE A 125 0.04 1.57 10.04
C ILE A 125 -0.43 3.03 9.93
N PHE A 126 0.48 4.00 10.10
CA PHE A 126 0.18 5.42 9.97
C PHE A 126 -0.31 5.77 8.55
N GLU A 127 0.35 5.22 7.52
CA GLU A 127 -0.05 5.44 6.13
C GLU A 127 -1.42 4.81 5.82
N LEU A 128 -1.65 3.57 6.26
CA LEU A 128 -2.92 2.87 6.02
C LEU A 128 -4.11 3.53 6.73
N THR A 129 -3.92 4.05 7.95
CA THR A 129 -4.98 4.76 8.68
C THR A 129 -5.32 6.09 8.02
N THR A 130 -4.31 6.82 7.55
CA THR A 130 -4.46 8.05 6.78
C THR A 130 -5.19 7.80 5.46
N LEU A 131 -4.78 6.77 4.70
CA LEU A 131 -5.45 6.38 3.45
C LEU A 131 -6.93 6.01 3.65
N ARG A 132 -7.25 5.24 4.70
CA ARG A 132 -8.65 4.88 5.03
C ARG A 132 -9.49 6.11 5.34
N ARG A 133 -8.93 7.10 6.04
CA ARG A 133 -9.61 8.37 6.33
C ARG A 133 -9.89 9.16 5.05
N PHE A 134 -8.91 9.28 4.16
CA PHE A 134 -9.08 10.01 2.90
C PHE A 134 -10.03 9.32 1.91
N ARG A 135 -9.97 7.99 1.78
CA ARG A 135 -10.89 7.24 0.90
C ARG A 135 -12.36 7.42 1.31
N ARG A 136 -12.67 7.41 2.61
CA ARG A 136 -14.03 7.67 3.10
C ARG A 136 -14.53 9.06 2.71
N VAL A 137 -13.68 10.07 2.82
CA VAL A 137 -14.02 11.45 2.43
C VAL A 137 -14.21 11.56 0.91
N GLN A 138 -13.31 10.97 0.12
CA GLN A 138 -13.39 10.98 -1.34
C GLN A 138 -14.64 10.28 -1.90
N ILE A 139 -15.16 9.24 -1.24
CA ILE A 139 -16.42 8.60 -1.65
C ILE A 139 -17.63 9.39 -1.13
N ALA A 140 -17.57 9.84 0.12
CA ALA A 140 -18.72 10.49 0.76
C ALA A 140 -19.04 11.87 0.16
N VAL A 141 -18.03 12.65 -0.23
CA VAL A 141 -18.24 14.01 -0.74
C VAL A 141 -18.95 14.02 -2.10
N PRO A 142 -18.49 13.30 -3.14
CA PRO A 142 -19.21 13.19 -4.42
C PRO A 142 -20.59 12.57 -4.25
N ALA A 143 -20.73 11.53 -3.41
CA ALA A 143 -22.04 10.92 -3.15
C ALA A 143 -23.03 11.92 -2.52
N LYS A 144 -22.58 12.75 -1.56
CA LYS A 144 -23.41 13.80 -0.95
C LYS A 144 -23.73 14.92 -1.93
N VAL A 145 -22.76 15.38 -2.72
CA VAL A 145 -22.97 16.43 -3.72
C VAL A 145 -23.92 15.94 -4.82
N PHE A 146 -23.76 14.70 -5.29
CA PHE A 146 -24.67 14.06 -6.24
C PHE A 146 -26.09 13.95 -5.67
N TYR A 147 -26.23 13.48 -4.43
CA TYR A 147 -27.53 13.41 -3.75
C TYR A 147 -28.21 14.79 -3.62
N ALA A 148 -27.43 15.84 -3.33
CA ALA A 148 -27.93 17.21 -3.25
C ALA A 148 -28.34 17.80 -4.62
N GLN A 149 -27.76 17.31 -5.73
CA GLN A 149 -28.07 17.73 -7.10
C GLN A 149 -29.26 16.95 -7.71
N LEU A 150 -29.66 15.81 -7.13
CA LEU A 150 -30.83 15.06 -7.57
C LEU A 150 -32.09 15.93 -7.44
N LYS A 151 -32.88 15.97 -8.51
CA LYS A 151 -34.22 16.59 -8.50
C LYS A 151 -35.05 15.93 -7.38
N PRO A 152 -35.94 16.68 -6.70
CA PRO A 152 -36.70 16.18 -5.54
C PRO A 152 -37.41 14.85 -5.82
N GLU A 153 -37.96 14.71 -7.04
CA GLU A 153 -38.67 13.51 -7.52
C GLU A 153 -37.83 12.21 -7.50
N TYR A 154 -36.50 12.28 -7.55
CA TYR A 154 -35.61 11.10 -7.47
C TYR A 154 -35.04 10.86 -6.07
N ARG A 155 -35.16 11.80 -5.13
CA ARG A 155 -34.62 11.64 -3.77
C ARG A 155 -35.43 10.64 -2.97
N ASP A 156 -36.75 10.68 -3.11
CA ASP A 156 -37.66 9.80 -2.38
C ASP A 156 -37.54 8.35 -2.86
N ALA A 157 -37.31 8.14 -4.16
CA ALA A 157 -37.05 6.81 -4.73
C ALA A 157 -35.80 6.14 -4.13
N PHE A 158 -34.71 6.90 -3.91
CA PHE A 158 -33.50 6.39 -3.26
C PHE A 158 -33.60 6.29 -1.73
N ALA A 159 -34.48 7.07 -1.10
CA ALA A 159 -34.73 7.00 0.33
C ALA A 159 -35.55 5.75 0.69
N ILE A 160 -36.57 5.43 -0.11
CA ILE A 160 -37.42 4.25 0.05
C ILE A 160 -36.61 2.96 -0.12
N ASP A 161 -35.76 2.89 -1.15
CA ASP A 161 -34.91 1.71 -1.42
C ASP A 161 -33.93 1.40 -0.26
N LYS A 162 -33.49 2.44 0.46
CA LYS A 162 -32.62 2.28 1.64
C LYS A 162 -33.36 1.71 2.85
N GLU A 163 -34.60 2.12 3.08
CA GLU A 163 -35.42 1.61 4.19
C GLU A 163 -35.83 0.15 3.94
N ASP A 164 -36.20 -0.18 2.70
CA ASP A 164 -36.55 -1.55 2.32
C ASP A 164 -35.36 -2.52 2.47
N MET A 165 -34.13 -2.06 2.17
CA MET A 165 -32.92 -2.85 2.38
C MET A 165 -32.63 -3.10 3.87
N GLN A 166 -32.89 -2.12 4.74
CA GLN A 166 -32.74 -2.29 6.20
C GLN A 166 -33.87 -3.12 6.82
N ALA A 167 -35.09 -3.01 6.31
CA ALA A 167 -36.22 -3.84 6.72
C ALA A 167 -36.02 -5.32 6.33
N GLY A 168 -35.41 -5.57 5.17
CA GLY A 168 -35.05 -6.91 4.70
C GLY A 168 -33.95 -7.59 5.54
N GLU A 169 -32.94 -6.84 5.99
CA GLU A 169 -31.92 -7.35 6.94
C GLU A 169 -32.51 -7.65 8.33
N ALA A 170 -33.45 -6.83 8.80
CA ALA A 170 -34.12 -7.05 10.08
C ALA A 170 -35.05 -8.28 10.09
N MET A 171 -35.44 -8.79 8.92
CA MET A 171 -36.35 -9.92 8.75
C MET A 171 -35.63 -11.26 8.53
N GLN A 172 -34.30 -11.33 8.66
CA GLN A 172 -33.59 -12.61 8.64
C GLN A 172 -34.04 -13.49 9.82
N PRO A 173 -34.67 -14.66 9.57
CA PRO A 173 -35.28 -15.45 10.62
C PRO A 173 -34.21 -16.06 11.51
N GLN A 174 -34.32 -15.79 12.81
CA GLN A 174 -33.53 -16.40 13.87
C GLN A 174 -33.62 -17.92 13.73
N ALA A 175 -32.46 -18.56 13.51
CA ALA A 175 -32.33 -19.97 13.14
C ALA A 175 -33.17 -20.89 14.04
N ALA A 176 -34.05 -21.66 13.41
CA ALA A 176 -34.91 -22.63 14.06
C ALA A 176 -34.09 -23.68 14.83
N ALA A 177 -34.32 -23.74 16.15
CA ALA A 177 -33.75 -24.78 17.01
C ALA A 177 -34.17 -26.19 16.53
N PRO A 178 -33.27 -27.19 16.57
CA PRO A 178 -33.59 -28.54 16.10
C PRO A 178 -34.56 -29.22 17.07
N ARG A 179 -35.67 -29.76 16.54
CA ARG A 179 -36.59 -30.59 17.33
C ARG A 179 -35.96 -31.97 17.59
N PRO A 180 -36.14 -32.55 18.79
CA PRO A 180 -35.57 -33.86 19.11
C PRO A 180 -36.25 -34.96 18.29
N ALA A 181 -35.42 -35.79 17.67
CA ALA A 181 -35.82 -37.05 17.06
C ALA A 181 -36.19 -38.04 18.16
N GLY A 182 -37.33 -38.72 18.00
CA GLY A 182 -37.67 -39.92 18.76
C GLY A 182 -36.81 -41.11 18.35
#